data_AF-A0A174LU64-F1
#
_entry.id   AF-A0A174LU64-F1
#
_cell.length_a   1.000
_cell.length_b   1.000
_cell.length_c   1.000
_cell.angle_alpha   90.00
_cell.angle_beta   90.00
_cell.angle_gamma   90.00
#
_symmetry.space_group_name_H-M   'P 1'
#
loop_
_entity.id
_entity.type
_entity.pdbx_description
1 polymer ?
#
loop_
_entity_poly.entity_id
_entity_poly.type
_entity_poly.pdbx_seq_one_letter_code
_entity_poly.pdbx_strand_id
1 'polypeptide(L)'
;MYKNEKFSFKLMISVNGYTEKPTSKDYNKISFEEKEITISELEQFIKQGYIFSCTYIDKEIKSLFGYKKKERALHTNIIVFDIDNTLLSFDELLVTLKYQPSIAYTTFSHITKGNRYRLLYIFNTPLNQNQYQILYDNIITNIELDNHNRAIYQFYLGSYANCKLINNLIIYNYDDISISNSIKEKPTPYNIQLQMEKRHKVVVEIKDHEYITNFWNLSHKDLIEKYREKYPFFENNLEEANEDIPYITIPENYCCIKRYWFKEKTKLNNGNCVYSNRVCKIKDGNGRRKKLFLNAIVRKYIYPQIEFEHLLHCLANELYYYINNSKDPISKQELYDIAENAYNENIDKYSTMIKQQQTEKRKWIINPQYCIKYNLSAKTVRNMVKGKINNELIGLYYDCSKSLKENLSTFKALNLKVGKSKLYEWCKENNIPTNIKNNQSTKNTVGLYLYNPISAIAG
;
A
#
# COMPACT_ATOMS: atom_id res chain seq x y z
N MET A 1 -30.07 31.00 7.58
CA MET A 1 -30.34 29.82 8.44
C MET A 1 -31.67 30.07 9.12
N TYR A 2 -32.55 29.08 9.15
CA TYR A 2 -33.85 29.21 9.81
C TYR A 2 -34.29 27.89 10.44
N LYS A 3 -35.37 27.91 11.23
CA LYS A 3 -36.00 26.71 11.79
C LYS A 3 -37.40 26.54 11.24
N ASN A 4 -37.76 25.34 10.83
CA ASN A 4 -39.10 25.02 10.35
C ASN A 4 -39.41 23.53 10.56
N GLU A 5 -40.33 23.22 11.46
CA GLU A 5 -40.76 21.85 11.77
C GLU A 5 -41.47 21.15 10.62
N LYS A 6 -42.10 21.92 9.73
CA LYS A 6 -42.85 21.41 8.58
C LYS A 6 -42.00 21.27 7.32
N PHE A 7 -40.72 21.62 7.36
CA PHE A 7 -39.84 21.46 6.21
C PHE A 7 -39.66 19.96 5.91
N SER A 8 -40.09 19.55 4.72
CA SER A 8 -39.94 18.20 4.21
C SER A 8 -38.88 18.13 3.11
N PHE A 9 -38.24 16.97 3.00
CA PHE A 9 -37.25 16.68 1.96
C PHE A 9 -37.22 15.18 1.69
N LYS A 10 -36.64 14.80 0.55
CA LYS A 10 -36.59 13.40 0.12
C LYS A 10 -35.29 12.73 0.52
N LEU A 11 -35.39 11.51 1.04
CA LEU A 11 -34.27 10.61 1.27
C LEU A 11 -34.67 9.17 0.95
N MET A 12 -33.66 8.34 0.70
CA MET A 12 -33.86 6.89 0.65
C MET A 12 -33.75 6.36 2.06
N ILE A 13 -34.82 5.76 2.57
CA ILE A 13 -34.90 5.17 3.91
C ILE A 13 -35.02 3.65 3.77
N SER A 14 -34.33 2.90 4.61
CA SER A 14 -34.44 1.44 4.59
C SER A 14 -35.86 0.99 4.90
N VAL A 15 -36.27 -0.16 4.37
CA VAL A 15 -37.60 -0.71 4.67
C VAL A 15 -37.70 -1.14 6.13
N ASN A 16 -36.59 -1.64 6.68
CA ASN A 16 -36.51 -2.12 8.06
C ASN A 16 -35.53 -1.28 8.88
N GLY A 17 -35.88 -1.05 10.15
CA GLY A 17 -34.97 -0.54 11.18
C GLY A 17 -34.20 -1.67 11.86
N TYR A 18 -33.10 -1.32 12.53
CA TYR A 18 -32.23 -2.29 13.19
C TYR A 18 -32.06 -1.93 14.67
N THR A 19 -32.22 -2.91 15.56
CA THR A 19 -32.01 -2.72 17.01
C THR A 19 -30.53 -2.84 17.40
N GLU A 20 -29.70 -3.37 16.50
CA GLU A 20 -28.26 -3.52 16.66
C GLU A 20 -27.53 -3.21 15.33
N LYS A 21 -26.20 -3.09 15.38
CA LYS A 21 -25.43 -2.78 14.17
C LYS A 21 -25.54 -3.95 13.16
N PRO A 22 -26.01 -3.71 11.92
CA PRO A 22 -26.12 -4.76 10.90
C PRO A 22 -24.78 -5.44 10.63
N THR A 23 -24.80 -6.76 10.42
CA THR A 23 -23.62 -7.54 10.04
C THR A 23 -23.38 -7.50 8.53
N SER A 24 -22.20 -7.96 8.09
CA SER A 24 -21.88 -8.05 6.65
C SER A 24 -22.88 -8.87 5.83
N LYS A 25 -23.59 -9.84 6.44
CA LYS A 25 -24.63 -10.62 5.77
C LYS A 25 -25.93 -9.83 5.59
N ASP A 26 -26.22 -8.91 6.51
CA ASP A 26 -27.44 -8.10 6.50
C ASP A 26 -27.34 -6.98 5.47
N TYR A 27 -26.15 -6.39 5.30
CA TYR A 27 -25.92 -5.31 4.35
C TYR A 27 -26.35 -5.64 2.92
N ASN A 28 -26.19 -6.89 2.48
CA ASN A 28 -26.57 -7.33 1.14
C ASN A 28 -28.10 -7.43 0.95
N LYS A 29 -28.88 -7.47 2.03
CA LYS A 29 -30.34 -7.62 2.01
C LYS A 29 -31.07 -6.31 2.29
N ILE A 30 -30.35 -5.22 2.55
CA ILE A 30 -30.98 -3.93 2.80
C ILE A 30 -31.69 -3.48 1.52
N SER A 31 -32.97 -3.19 1.67
CA SER A 31 -33.81 -2.50 0.70
C SER A 31 -34.09 -1.07 1.15
N PHE A 32 -34.30 -0.17 0.19
CA PHE A 32 -34.64 1.24 0.43
C PHE A 32 -35.85 1.67 -0.38
N GLU A 33 -36.55 2.66 0.15
CA GLU A 33 -37.66 3.37 -0.47
C GLU A 33 -37.42 4.88 -0.35
N GLU A 34 -37.70 5.63 -1.41
CA GLU A 34 -37.74 7.09 -1.35
C GLU A 34 -38.92 7.53 -0.47
N LYS A 35 -38.63 8.31 0.56
CA LYS A 35 -39.64 8.93 1.41
C LYS A 35 -39.41 10.42 1.46
N GLU A 36 -40.51 11.18 1.36
CA GLU A 36 -40.53 12.57 1.74
C GLU A 36 -40.80 12.65 3.24
N ILE A 37 -39.87 13.23 3.98
CA ILE A 37 -39.85 13.22 5.43
C ILE A 37 -39.52 14.61 5.97
N THR A 38 -40.00 14.89 7.17
CA THR A 38 -39.61 16.03 7.99
C THR A 38 -38.36 15.74 8.81
N ILE A 39 -37.78 16.78 9.42
CA ILE A 39 -36.63 16.64 10.34
C ILE A 39 -37.02 15.77 11.55
N SER A 40 -38.23 15.94 12.08
CA SER A 40 -38.74 15.19 13.22
C SER A 40 -38.98 13.71 12.89
N GLU A 41 -39.46 13.40 11.69
CA GLU A 41 -39.57 12.01 11.22
C GLU A 41 -38.19 11.37 11.01
N LEU A 42 -37.22 12.12 10.50
CA LEU A 42 -35.83 11.64 10.39
C LEU A 42 -35.25 11.29 11.77
N GLU A 43 -35.52 12.08 12.81
CA GLU A 43 -35.15 11.75 14.19
C GLU A 43 -35.76 10.41 14.63
N GLN A 44 -37.03 10.17 14.35
CA GLN A 44 -37.69 8.90 14.68
C GLN A 44 -37.05 7.72 13.94
N PHE A 45 -36.79 7.86 12.64
CA PHE A 45 -36.07 6.85 11.86
C PHE A 45 -34.68 6.56 12.43
N ILE A 46 -33.94 7.60 12.85
CA ILE A 46 -32.64 7.44 13.50
C ILE A 46 -32.79 6.63 14.80
N LYS A 47 -33.72 6.97 15.70
CA LYS A 47 -33.92 6.26 16.97
C LYS A 47 -34.39 4.82 16.78
N GLN A 48 -35.08 4.52 15.67
CA GLN A 48 -35.52 3.17 15.32
C GLN A 48 -34.48 2.40 14.50
N GLY A 49 -33.28 2.95 14.33
CA GLY A 49 -32.14 2.29 13.68
C GLY A 49 -32.30 2.07 12.18
N TYR A 50 -33.14 2.87 11.52
CA TYR A 50 -33.25 2.87 10.07
C TYR A 50 -31.96 3.39 9.43
N ILE A 51 -31.72 2.99 8.19
CA ILE A 51 -30.60 3.44 7.37
C ILE A 51 -31.12 4.46 6.39
N PHE A 52 -30.38 5.55 6.18
CA PHE A 52 -30.76 6.60 5.26
C PHE A 52 -29.62 6.94 4.30
N SER A 53 -29.96 7.41 3.10
CA SER A 53 -29.02 7.72 2.02
C SER A 53 -29.57 8.85 1.14
N CYS A 54 -28.73 9.40 0.26
CA CYS A 54 -29.19 10.27 -0.82
C CYS A 54 -30.28 9.63 -1.68
N THR A 55 -31.01 10.46 -2.41
CA THR A 55 -31.93 10.03 -3.47
C THR A 55 -31.15 9.42 -4.63
N TYR A 56 -31.64 8.30 -5.16
CA TYR A 56 -31.13 7.65 -6.37
C TYR A 56 -32.12 7.80 -7.53
N ILE A 57 -31.70 7.43 -8.74
CA ILE A 57 -32.58 7.34 -9.92
C ILE A 57 -33.76 6.40 -9.64
N ASP A 58 -33.51 5.31 -8.90
CA ASP A 58 -34.54 4.36 -8.51
C ASP A 58 -35.19 4.79 -7.19
N LYS A 59 -36.52 4.94 -7.20
CA LYS A 59 -37.30 5.24 -5.99
C LYS A 59 -37.39 4.08 -5.02
N GLU A 60 -37.12 2.87 -5.49
CA GLU A 60 -37.07 1.65 -4.68
C GLU A 60 -35.83 0.85 -5.05
N ILE A 61 -35.12 0.38 -4.02
CA ILE A 61 -33.95 -0.48 -4.17
C ILE A 61 -34.23 -1.75 -3.39
N LYS A 62 -34.39 -2.87 -4.08
CA LYS A 62 -34.71 -4.16 -3.43
C LYS A 62 -33.52 -4.79 -2.71
N SER A 63 -32.30 -4.47 -3.12
CA SER A 63 -31.07 -4.96 -2.52
C SER A 63 -29.90 -4.06 -2.90
N LEU A 64 -29.01 -3.81 -1.94
CA LEU A 64 -27.73 -3.15 -2.20
C LEU A 64 -26.72 -4.04 -2.95
N PHE A 65 -26.91 -5.37 -2.97
CA PHE A 65 -25.96 -6.27 -3.62
C PHE A 65 -25.95 -6.04 -5.13
N GLY A 66 -24.80 -5.61 -5.67
CA GLY A 66 -24.65 -5.26 -7.09
C GLY A 66 -25.30 -3.94 -7.49
N TYR A 67 -25.90 -3.19 -6.55
CA TYR A 67 -26.49 -1.88 -6.85
C TYR A 67 -25.39 -0.84 -7.08
N LYS A 68 -25.43 -0.20 -8.25
CA LYS A 68 -24.41 0.77 -8.67
C LYS A 68 -24.64 2.17 -8.07
N LYS A 69 -24.57 2.27 -6.75
CA LYS A 69 -24.88 3.49 -5.97
C LYS A 69 -24.24 4.77 -6.52
N LYS A 70 -22.96 4.71 -6.90
CA LYS A 70 -22.21 5.87 -7.39
C LYS A 70 -22.75 6.40 -8.73
N GLU A 71 -23.10 5.50 -9.64
CA GLU A 71 -23.61 5.85 -10.97
C GLU A 71 -25.06 6.34 -10.93
N ARG A 72 -25.80 5.99 -9.87
CA ARG A 72 -27.24 6.21 -9.76
C ARG A 72 -27.64 7.28 -8.74
N ALA A 73 -26.71 7.86 -8.00
CA ALA A 73 -27.01 8.90 -7.02
C ALA A 73 -27.36 10.23 -7.71
N LEU A 74 -28.42 10.88 -7.25
CA LEU A 74 -28.92 12.13 -7.82
C LEU A 74 -28.56 13.33 -6.94
N HIS A 75 -29.16 13.41 -5.76
CA HIS A 75 -29.02 14.54 -4.86
C HIS A 75 -29.39 14.16 -3.41
N THR A 76 -29.07 15.05 -2.48
CA THR A 76 -29.42 14.90 -1.06
C THR A 76 -29.65 16.27 -0.45
N ASN A 77 -30.57 16.39 0.51
CA ASN A 77 -30.70 17.59 1.33
C ASN A 77 -29.80 17.57 2.56
N ILE A 78 -29.09 16.46 2.83
CA ILE A 78 -28.31 16.29 4.04
C ILE A 78 -26.82 16.15 3.74
N ILE A 79 -26.00 16.75 4.60
CA ILE A 79 -24.57 16.49 4.71
C ILE A 79 -24.32 15.78 6.04
N VAL A 80 -23.58 14.68 5.99
CA VAL A 80 -23.37 13.82 7.16
C VAL A 80 -21.88 13.66 7.45
N PHE A 81 -21.51 13.91 8.70
CA PHE A 81 -20.18 13.66 9.22
C PHE A 81 -20.22 12.46 10.17
N ASP A 82 -19.46 11.41 9.82
CA ASP A 82 -19.28 10.23 10.67
C ASP A 82 -18.00 10.39 11.49
N ILE A 83 -18.14 10.63 12.78
CA ILE A 83 -17.06 10.96 13.70
C ILE A 83 -16.71 9.73 14.50
N ASP A 84 -15.48 9.24 14.32
CA ASP A 84 -14.94 8.07 15.01
C ASP A 84 -13.75 8.46 15.91
N ASN A 85 -13.70 7.90 17.12
CA ASN A 85 -12.55 8.02 18.04
C ASN A 85 -12.18 9.45 18.47
N THR A 86 -13.15 10.37 18.59
CA THR A 86 -12.87 11.70 19.12
C THR A 86 -12.57 11.66 20.62
N LEU A 87 -11.65 12.50 21.10
CA LEU A 87 -11.37 12.63 22.52
C LEU A 87 -12.47 13.42 23.27
N LEU A 88 -13.23 14.23 22.55
CA LEU A 88 -14.30 15.06 23.12
C LEU A 88 -15.55 14.24 23.38
N SER A 89 -16.20 14.46 24.53
CA SER A 89 -17.55 13.97 24.78
C SER A 89 -18.56 14.62 23.82
N PHE A 90 -19.78 14.10 23.81
CA PHE A 90 -20.83 14.55 22.89
C PHE A 90 -21.14 16.05 23.05
N ASP A 91 -21.24 16.54 24.29
CA ASP A 91 -21.58 17.95 24.54
C ASP A 91 -20.39 18.86 24.29
N GLU A 92 -19.18 18.44 24.68
CA GLU A 92 -17.94 19.19 24.41
C GLU A 92 -17.72 19.37 22.91
N LEU A 93 -17.92 18.31 22.12
CA LEU A 93 -17.80 18.38 20.67
C LEU A 93 -18.74 19.46 20.11
N LEU A 94 -20.01 19.46 20.51
CA LEU A 94 -21.00 20.41 20.00
C LEU A 94 -20.61 21.86 20.28
N VAL A 95 -19.99 22.15 21.42
CA VAL A 95 -19.51 23.50 21.77
C VAL A 95 -18.37 23.96 20.85
N THR A 96 -17.54 23.04 20.35
CA THR A 96 -16.42 23.37 19.46
C THR A 96 -16.83 23.65 18.01
N LEU A 97 -18.05 23.29 17.62
CA LEU A 97 -18.49 23.39 16.23
C LEU A 97 -18.79 24.83 15.82
N LYS A 98 -18.15 25.26 14.73
CA LYS A 98 -18.44 26.56 14.09
C LYS A 98 -19.90 26.68 13.65
N TYR A 99 -20.44 25.61 13.06
CA TYR A 99 -21.83 25.52 12.64
C TYR A 99 -22.52 24.43 13.44
N GLN A 100 -23.67 24.72 14.01
CA GLN A 100 -24.40 23.74 14.80
C GLN A 100 -25.14 22.74 13.89
N PRO A 101 -25.07 21.43 14.15
CA PRO A 101 -25.74 20.45 13.31
C PRO A 101 -27.26 20.59 13.45
N SER A 102 -27.98 20.26 12.38
CA SER A 102 -29.44 20.13 12.40
C SER A 102 -29.86 18.99 13.32
N ILE A 103 -29.21 17.84 13.19
CA ILE A 103 -29.33 16.69 14.09
C ILE A 103 -27.94 16.19 14.43
N ALA A 104 -27.67 15.83 15.68
CA ALA A 104 -26.49 15.06 16.06
C ALA A 104 -26.87 13.90 16.96
N TYR A 105 -26.21 12.75 16.82
CA TYR A 105 -26.52 11.57 17.62
C TYR A 105 -25.33 10.62 17.84
N THR A 106 -25.38 9.85 18.93
CA THR A 106 -24.43 8.77 19.21
C THR A 106 -24.72 7.53 18.37
N THR A 107 -23.70 6.91 17.78
CA THR A 107 -23.86 5.71 16.94
C THR A 107 -23.98 4.42 17.79
N PHE A 108 -24.38 3.29 17.18
CA PHE A 108 -24.35 1.96 17.83
C PHE A 108 -23.00 1.59 18.44
N SER A 109 -21.91 2.00 17.80
CA SER A 109 -20.55 1.69 18.28
C SER A 109 -20.12 2.58 19.45
N HIS A 110 -20.94 3.56 19.85
CA HIS A 110 -20.63 4.44 20.98
C HIS A 110 -20.50 3.66 22.30
N ILE A 111 -21.47 2.79 22.58
CA ILE A 111 -21.53 2.02 23.83
C ILE A 111 -20.31 1.10 23.97
N THR A 112 -19.87 0.47 22.88
CA THR A 112 -18.83 -0.56 22.91
C THR A 112 -17.43 -0.02 22.67
N LYS A 113 -17.28 1.13 22.01
CA LYS A 113 -15.97 1.63 21.57
C LYS A 113 -15.68 3.08 21.96
N GLY A 114 -16.58 3.75 22.71
CA GLY A 114 -16.40 5.13 23.16
C GLY A 114 -16.91 6.17 22.16
N ASN A 115 -16.43 7.41 22.23
CA ASN A 115 -16.98 8.57 21.55
C ASN A 115 -17.08 8.42 20.01
N ARG A 116 -18.31 8.23 19.51
CA ARG A 116 -18.65 8.04 18.10
C ARG A 116 -20.00 8.62 17.77
N TYR A 117 -19.99 9.62 16.90
CA TYR A 117 -21.13 10.50 16.71
C TYR A 117 -21.39 10.72 15.22
N ARG A 118 -22.63 11.05 14.88
CA ARG A 118 -22.99 11.55 13.56
C ARG A 118 -23.56 12.94 13.67
N LEU A 119 -23.08 13.83 12.80
CA LEU A 119 -23.58 15.19 12.68
C LEU A 119 -24.24 15.34 11.31
N LEU A 120 -25.49 15.80 11.29
CA LEU A 120 -26.29 16.00 10.10
C LEU A 120 -26.57 17.49 9.94
N TYR A 121 -26.28 18.01 8.75
CA TYR A 121 -26.60 19.39 8.35
C TYR A 121 -27.61 19.32 7.20
N ILE A 122 -28.79 19.87 7.43
CA ILE A 122 -29.93 19.79 6.51
C ILE A 122 -30.07 21.11 5.76
N PHE A 123 -30.19 21.02 4.44
CA PHE A 123 -30.30 22.15 3.53
C PHE A 123 -31.68 22.25 2.91
N ASN A 124 -32.14 23.48 2.69
CA ASN A 124 -33.44 23.77 2.08
C ASN A 124 -33.52 23.34 0.60
N THR A 125 -32.38 23.29 -0.09
CA THR A 125 -32.29 22.87 -1.50
C THR A 125 -31.57 21.53 -1.64
N PRO A 126 -32.02 20.62 -2.53
CA PRO A 126 -31.27 19.41 -2.84
C PRO A 126 -29.89 19.71 -3.42
N LEU A 127 -28.88 19.01 -2.91
CA LEU A 127 -27.48 19.18 -3.27
C LEU A 127 -27.02 18.04 -4.19
N ASN A 128 -26.37 18.38 -5.31
CA ASN A 128 -25.64 17.41 -6.12
C ASN A 128 -24.24 17.10 -5.53
N GLN A 129 -23.51 16.17 -6.14
CA GLN A 129 -22.19 15.73 -5.67
C GLN A 129 -21.15 16.85 -5.51
N ASN A 130 -21.18 17.86 -6.40
CA ASN A 130 -20.23 18.97 -6.36
C ASN A 130 -20.58 19.94 -5.22
N GLN A 131 -21.85 20.31 -5.10
CA GLN A 131 -22.36 21.16 -4.02
C GLN A 131 -22.15 20.52 -2.64
N TYR A 132 -22.43 19.23 -2.52
CA TYR A 132 -22.16 18.48 -1.30
C TYR A 132 -20.69 18.56 -0.89
N GLN A 133 -19.75 18.37 -1.82
CA GLN A 133 -18.32 18.43 -1.52
C GLN A 133 -17.87 19.82 -1.08
N ILE A 134 -18.34 20.87 -1.77
CA ILE A 134 -18.01 22.26 -1.40
C ILE A 134 -18.50 22.55 0.02
N LEU A 135 -19.75 22.23 0.32
CA LEU A 135 -20.33 22.48 1.64
C LEU A 135 -19.71 21.60 2.73
N TYR A 136 -19.45 20.32 2.44
CA TYR A 136 -18.75 19.40 3.34
C TYR A 136 -17.38 20.00 3.75
N ASP A 137 -16.64 20.53 2.78
CA ASP A 137 -15.32 21.12 2.99
C ASP A 137 -15.37 22.46 3.76
N ASN A 138 -16.45 23.22 3.61
CA ASN A 138 -16.62 24.47 4.35
C ASN A 138 -17.15 24.28 5.77
N ILE A 139 -17.88 23.19 6.03
CA ILE A 139 -18.33 22.82 7.38
C ILE A 139 -17.18 22.18 8.17
N ILE A 140 -16.35 21.35 7.53
CA ILE A 140 -15.24 20.63 8.18
C ILE A 140 -14.12 21.61 8.59
N THR A 141 -14.33 22.28 9.71
CA THR A 141 -13.31 23.11 10.34
C THR A 141 -12.94 22.45 11.66
N ASN A 142 -11.69 22.00 11.78
CA ASN A 142 -11.07 21.48 13.01
C ASN A 142 -11.44 20.06 13.48
N ILE A 143 -12.05 19.21 12.63
CA ILE A 143 -12.31 17.80 12.97
C ILE A 143 -11.64 16.89 11.94
N GLU A 144 -10.72 16.04 12.39
CA GLU A 144 -10.14 14.98 11.56
C GLU A 144 -11.19 13.90 11.27
N LEU A 145 -11.52 13.72 10.00
CA LEU A 145 -12.50 12.72 9.56
C LEU A 145 -11.97 11.89 8.41
N ASP A 146 -12.44 10.66 8.31
CA ASP A 146 -12.11 9.75 7.21
C ASP A 146 -12.70 10.29 5.89
N ASN A 147 -11.91 10.24 4.81
CA ASN A 147 -12.22 10.81 3.51
C ASN A 147 -13.46 10.18 2.84
N HIS A 148 -13.91 9.02 3.32
CA HIS A 148 -15.05 8.28 2.77
C HIS A 148 -16.41 9.00 2.89
N ASN A 149 -16.53 10.03 3.74
CA ASN A 149 -17.75 10.80 3.97
C ASN A 149 -18.04 11.91 2.93
N ARG A 150 -17.12 12.13 1.98
CA ARG A 150 -17.24 13.15 0.91
C ARG A 150 -18.12 12.73 -0.29
N ALA A 151 -18.63 11.51 -0.29
CA ALA A 151 -19.44 10.96 -1.38
C ALA A 151 -20.93 11.00 -1.03
N ILE A 152 -21.77 11.54 -1.93
CA ILE A 152 -23.22 11.67 -1.67
C ILE A 152 -23.91 10.31 -1.55
N TYR A 153 -23.37 9.29 -2.22
CA TYR A 153 -23.93 7.95 -2.31
C TYR A 153 -23.63 7.07 -1.08
N GLN A 154 -23.12 7.65 0.00
CA GLN A 154 -22.99 6.93 1.26
C GLN A 154 -24.34 6.81 1.93
N PHE A 155 -24.54 5.67 2.60
CA PHE A 155 -25.66 5.47 3.49
C PHE A 155 -25.16 5.53 4.93
N TYR A 156 -26.02 5.98 5.81
CA TYR A 156 -25.72 6.17 7.22
C TYR A 156 -26.75 5.42 8.05
N LEU A 157 -26.25 4.67 9.01
CA LEU A 157 -27.09 3.96 9.96
C LEU A 157 -27.58 4.96 11.02
N GLY A 158 -28.85 4.83 11.39
CA GLY A 158 -29.39 5.40 12.62
C GLY A 158 -28.71 4.82 13.86
N SER A 159 -29.45 4.78 14.96
CA SER A 159 -28.97 4.31 16.26
C SER A 159 -30.08 3.57 17.01
N TYR A 160 -29.82 3.27 18.27
CA TYR A 160 -30.76 2.63 19.18
C TYR A 160 -31.74 3.66 19.79
N ALA A 161 -32.88 3.18 20.29
CA ALA A 161 -34.00 4.01 20.76
C ALA A 161 -33.59 5.09 21.79
N ASN A 162 -32.71 4.73 22.73
CA ASN A 162 -32.25 5.59 23.81
C ASN A 162 -30.90 6.27 23.51
N CYS A 163 -30.52 6.40 22.23
CA CYS A 163 -29.29 7.09 21.87
C CYS A 163 -29.36 8.57 22.31
N LYS A 164 -28.20 9.13 22.67
CA LYS A 164 -28.11 10.57 22.89
C LYS A 164 -28.22 11.25 21.53
N LEU A 165 -29.25 12.08 21.38
CA LEU A 165 -29.57 12.77 20.14
C LEU A 165 -30.02 14.20 20.47
N ILE A 166 -29.54 15.17 19.68
CA ILE A 166 -30.06 16.53 19.65
C ILE A 166 -30.68 16.79 18.28
N ASN A 167 -31.79 17.54 18.29
CA ASN A 167 -32.47 18.00 17.09
C ASN A 167 -32.68 19.51 17.23
N ASN A 168 -31.87 20.29 16.53
CA ASN A 168 -31.90 21.74 16.60
C ASN A 168 -32.90 22.36 15.64
N LEU A 169 -33.51 21.55 14.75
CA LEU A 169 -34.41 21.96 13.66
C LEU A 169 -33.80 23.00 12.71
N ILE A 170 -32.47 23.10 12.69
CA ILE A 170 -31.75 24.07 11.86
C ILE A 170 -31.83 23.63 10.40
N ILE A 171 -32.21 24.55 9.53
CA ILE A 171 -32.18 24.40 8.07
C ILE A 171 -31.24 25.46 7.51
N TYR A 172 -30.29 25.00 6.71
CA TYR A 172 -29.29 25.81 6.04
C TYR A 172 -29.75 26.14 4.61
N ASN A 173 -29.50 27.37 4.19
CA ASN A 173 -29.39 27.74 2.79
C ASN A 173 -27.97 27.44 2.32
N TYR A 174 -27.80 27.27 1.00
CA TYR A 174 -26.47 27.08 0.40
C TYR A 174 -25.49 28.21 0.80
N ASP A 175 -25.98 29.45 0.86
CA ASP A 175 -25.17 30.65 1.16
C ASP A 175 -24.94 30.89 2.66
N ASP A 176 -25.65 30.18 3.55
CA ASP A 176 -25.47 30.34 5.00
C ASP A 176 -24.09 29.88 5.46
N ILE A 177 -23.49 28.97 4.69
CA ILE A 177 -22.16 28.45 4.93
C ILE A 177 -21.25 29.24 4.02
N SER A 178 -20.56 30.22 4.60
CA SER A 178 -19.73 31.17 3.86
C SER A 178 -18.85 30.43 2.85
N ILE A 179 -19.26 30.47 1.59
CA ILE A 179 -18.43 30.12 0.46
C ILE A 179 -17.39 31.24 0.49
N SER A 180 -16.15 30.95 0.91
CA SER A 180 -15.06 31.84 0.54
C SER A 180 -15.16 32.00 -0.97
N ASN A 181 -15.53 33.20 -1.43
CA ASN A 181 -15.86 33.49 -2.82
C ASN A 181 -14.80 32.92 -3.76
N SER A 182 -15.13 31.82 -4.43
CA SER A 182 -14.49 31.37 -5.65
C SER A 182 -15.42 30.39 -6.37
N ILE A 183 -16.54 30.92 -6.88
CA ILE A 183 -17.39 30.24 -7.86
C ILE A 183 -17.41 31.13 -9.11
N LYS A 184 -16.54 30.87 -10.10
CA LYS A 184 -16.72 30.08 -11.35
C LYS A 184 -16.99 30.98 -12.57
N GLU A 185 -16.03 30.97 -13.50
CA GLU A 185 -16.35 30.97 -14.94
C GLU A 185 -15.64 29.78 -15.62
N LYS A 186 -16.19 29.38 -16.77
CA LYS A 186 -15.92 28.16 -17.55
C LYS A 186 -14.49 28.08 -18.13
N PRO A 187 -14.06 26.89 -18.61
CA PRO A 187 -12.73 26.37 -18.39
C PRO A 187 -11.68 27.01 -19.31
N THR A 188 -10.66 27.59 -18.70
CA THR A 188 -9.37 27.89 -19.34
C THR A 188 -8.23 27.66 -18.33
N PRO A 189 -7.02 27.33 -18.81
CA PRO A 189 -6.00 26.57 -18.09
C PRO A 189 -5.21 27.39 -17.04
N TYR A 190 -5.91 28.05 -16.12
CA TYR A 190 -5.29 29.01 -15.18
C TYR A 190 -5.57 28.75 -13.69
N ASN A 191 -6.40 27.77 -13.33
CA ASN A 191 -6.72 27.47 -11.92
C ASN A 191 -5.78 26.46 -11.23
N ILE A 192 -4.58 26.23 -11.76
CA ILE A 192 -3.54 25.44 -11.07
C ILE A 192 -2.90 26.24 -9.92
N GLN A 193 -3.00 27.57 -9.90
CA GLN A 193 -2.22 28.39 -8.96
C GLN A 193 -2.87 28.65 -7.59
N LEU A 194 -4.17 28.41 -7.39
CA LEU A 194 -4.88 28.81 -6.15
C LEU A 194 -5.46 27.64 -5.31
N GLN A 195 -5.26 26.38 -5.71
CA GLN A 195 -5.46 25.22 -4.83
C GLN A 195 -4.23 24.88 -3.97
N MET A 196 -3.19 25.71 -4.02
CA MET A 196 -1.91 25.49 -3.33
C MET A 196 -1.83 26.04 -1.90
N GLU A 197 -2.87 26.68 -1.36
CA GLU A 197 -2.70 27.43 -0.10
C GLU A 197 -3.18 26.79 1.22
N LYS A 198 -3.80 25.61 1.28
CA LYS A 198 -4.12 24.98 2.59
C LYS A 198 -3.92 23.46 2.72
N ARG A 199 -2.93 22.93 2.01
CA ARG A 199 -2.01 21.92 2.54
C ARG A 199 -0.64 22.39 2.06
N HIS A 200 0.40 22.37 2.89
CA HIS A 200 1.78 22.39 2.38
C HIS A 200 2.00 21.08 1.59
N LYS A 201 1.35 20.93 0.43
CA LYS A 201 1.69 19.93 -0.57
C LYS A 201 2.91 20.51 -1.26
N VAL A 202 4.07 19.92 -0.99
CA VAL A 202 5.26 20.13 -1.82
C VAL A 202 4.82 19.79 -3.24
N VAL A 203 4.73 20.79 -4.11
CA VAL A 203 4.51 20.54 -5.53
C VAL A 203 5.72 19.80 -6.02
N VAL A 204 5.49 18.64 -6.64
CA VAL A 204 6.58 17.84 -7.16
C VAL A 204 7.21 18.60 -8.31
N GLU A 205 8.50 18.87 -8.19
CA GLU A 205 9.27 19.48 -9.26
C GLU A 205 9.32 18.52 -10.45
N ILE A 206 8.81 18.98 -11.59
CA ILE A 206 8.89 18.24 -12.86
C ILE A 206 10.17 18.67 -13.57
N LYS A 207 11.07 17.74 -13.81
CA LYS A 207 12.35 17.95 -14.51
C LYS A 207 12.29 17.50 -15.97
N ASP A 208 11.39 16.58 -16.29
CA ASP A 208 11.22 16.02 -17.64
C ASP A 208 9.79 16.21 -18.16
N HIS A 209 9.53 17.41 -18.67
CA HIS A 209 8.24 17.79 -19.26
C HIS A 209 7.87 16.98 -20.51
N GLU A 210 8.87 16.49 -21.27
CA GLU A 210 8.61 15.65 -22.44
C GLU A 210 8.04 14.30 -22.00
N TYR A 211 8.63 13.70 -20.95
CA TYR A 211 8.11 12.48 -20.37
C TYR A 211 6.67 12.66 -19.85
N ILE A 212 6.39 13.72 -19.10
CA ILE A 212 5.04 13.98 -18.59
C ILE A 212 4.03 14.13 -19.75
N THR A 213 4.40 14.86 -20.81
CA THR A 213 3.55 15.01 -22.00
C THR A 213 3.28 13.64 -22.65
N ASN A 214 4.32 12.83 -22.81
CA ASN A 214 4.19 11.49 -23.39
C ASN A 214 3.43 10.53 -22.47
N PHE A 215 3.54 10.65 -21.15
CA PHE A 215 2.77 9.87 -20.19
C PHE A 215 1.27 10.03 -20.43
N TRP A 216 0.79 11.26 -20.68
CA TRP A 216 -0.62 11.52 -20.95
C TRP A 216 -1.07 11.04 -22.32
N ASN A 217 -0.21 11.12 -23.34
CA ASN A 217 -0.59 10.91 -24.73
C ASN A 217 -0.31 9.50 -25.28
N LEU A 218 0.73 8.81 -24.81
CA LEU A 218 1.13 7.48 -25.32
C LEU A 218 0.40 6.35 -24.60
N SER A 219 0.24 5.19 -25.25
CA SER A 219 -0.20 4.00 -24.52
C SER A 219 0.85 3.59 -23.47
N HIS A 220 0.45 2.85 -22.43
CA HIS A 220 1.42 2.35 -21.43
C HIS A 220 2.55 1.55 -22.09
N LYS A 221 2.24 0.74 -23.10
CA LYS A 221 3.23 -0.05 -23.82
C LYS A 221 4.25 0.83 -24.54
N ASP A 222 3.78 1.83 -25.28
CA ASP A 222 4.66 2.70 -26.08
C ASP A 222 5.48 3.62 -25.18
N LEU A 223 4.89 4.09 -24.07
CA LEU A 223 5.60 4.85 -23.05
C LEU A 223 6.74 4.03 -22.43
N ILE A 224 6.45 2.79 -22.03
CA ILE A 224 7.42 1.87 -21.45
C ILE A 224 8.58 1.65 -22.42
N GLU A 225 8.30 1.33 -23.68
CA GLU A 225 9.36 1.06 -24.65
C GLU A 225 10.19 2.32 -24.94
N LYS A 226 9.56 3.50 -25.10
CA LYS A 226 10.26 4.75 -25.41
C LYS A 226 11.23 5.17 -24.30
N TYR A 227 10.89 4.94 -23.03
CA TYR A 227 11.66 5.46 -21.88
C TYR A 227 12.41 4.38 -21.09
N ARG A 228 12.44 3.14 -21.56
CA ARG A 228 13.08 2.00 -20.86
C ARG A 228 14.55 2.23 -20.48
N GLU A 229 15.31 2.94 -21.31
CA GLU A 229 16.74 3.21 -21.07
C GLU A 229 16.93 4.42 -20.15
N LYS A 230 16.13 5.48 -20.35
CA LYS A 230 16.20 6.72 -19.56
C LYS A 230 15.71 6.51 -18.12
N TYR A 231 14.66 5.70 -17.95
CA TYR A 231 14.06 5.38 -16.65
C TYR A 231 14.07 3.86 -16.44
N PRO A 232 15.22 3.27 -16.09
CA PRO A 232 15.34 1.83 -15.92
C PRO A 232 14.34 1.28 -14.90
N PHE A 233 13.64 0.22 -15.27
CA PHE A 233 12.73 -0.45 -14.35
C PHE A 233 13.52 -1.33 -13.36
N PHE A 234 13.47 -0.98 -12.09
CA PHE A 234 14.16 -1.72 -11.04
C PHE A 234 13.19 -2.29 -10.00
N GLU A 235 13.65 -3.34 -9.33
CA GLU A 235 12.85 -4.12 -8.39
C GLU A 235 13.53 -4.35 -7.05
N ASN A 236 14.82 -4.05 -6.95
CA ASN A 236 15.64 -4.23 -5.76
C ASN A 236 16.86 -3.30 -5.80
N ASN A 237 17.61 -3.25 -4.70
CA ASN A 237 18.85 -2.48 -4.56
C ASN A 237 20.13 -3.35 -4.70
N LEU A 238 20.11 -4.43 -5.48
CA LEU A 238 21.34 -5.16 -5.78
C LEU A 238 22.12 -4.42 -6.85
N GLU A 239 23.41 -4.26 -6.60
CA GLU A 239 24.34 -3.76 -7.59
C GLU A 239 24.59 -4.82 -8.67
N GLU A 240 24.81 -4.36 -9.90
CA GLU A 240 25.28 -5.22 -10.97
C GLU A 240 26.71 -5.66 -10.65
N ALA A 241 26.93 -6.97 -10.60
CA ALA A 241 28.26 -7.53 -10.41
C ALA A 241 28.96 -7.69 -11.77
N ASN A 242 30.26 -7.45 -11.77
CA ASN A 242 31.13 -7.77 -12.90
C ASN A 242 30.87 -9.21 -13.39
N GLU A 243 30.77 -9.38 -14.71
CA GLU A 243 30.51 -10.66 -15.38
C GLU A 243 31.54 -11.77 -15.09
N ASP A 244 32.73 -11.42 -14.58
CA ASP A 244 33.77 -12.36 -14.14
C ASP A 244 33.59 -12.82 -12.68
N ILE A 245 32.61 -12.26 -11.96
CA ILE A 245 32.29 -12.63 -10.58
C ILE A 245 31.07 -13.58 -10.59
N PRO A 246 31.17 -14.81 -10.04
CA PRO A 246 30.12 -15.82 -10.17
C PRO A 246 28.90 -15.63 -9.26
N TYR A 247 28.97 -14.75 -8.27
CA TYR A 247 27.89 -14.48 -7.34
C TYR A 247 27.81 -13.01 -6.92
N ILE A 248 26.63 -12.59 -6.49
CA ILE A 248 26.36 -11.25 -5.96
C ILE A 248 26.06 -11.41 -4.48
N THR A 249 26.80 -10.71 -3.63
CA THR A 249 26.54 -10.66 -2.19
C THR A 249 25.28 -9.82 -1.94
N ILE A 250 24.40 -10.31 -1.08
CA ILE A 250 23.20 -9.57 -0.70
C ILE A 250 23.58 -8.62 0.43
N PRO A 251 23.40 -7.29 0.26
CA PRO A 251 23.74 -6.33 1.31
C PRO A 251 22.74 -6.41 2.47
N GLU A 252 23.15 -5.95 3.66
CA GLU A 252 22.30 -6.00 4.86
C GLU A 252 21.01 -5.19 4.72
N ASN A 253 21.07 -4.07 4.00
CA ASN A 253 19.92 -3.21 3.73
C ASN A 253 19.07 -3.70 2.54
N TYR A 254 19.33 -4.89 2.00
CA TYR A 254 18.66 -5.40 0.81
C TYR A 254 17.13 -5.31 0.92
N CYS A 255 16.51 -4.70 -0.08
CA CYS A 255 15.07 -4.54 -0.16
C CYS A 255 14.61 -4.83 -1.59
N CYS A 256 13.45 -5.48 -1.73
CA CYS A 256 12.90 -5.80 -3.04
C CYS A 256 11.37 -5.70 -3.11
N ILE A 257 10.87 -5.46 -4.32
CA ILE A 257 9.45 -5.48 -4.64
C ILE A 257 8.98 -6.94 -4.74
N LYS A 258 8.29 -7.43 -3.72
CA LYS A 258 7.75 -8.80 -3.70
C LYS A 258 6.50 -8.95 -4.58
N ARG A 259 6.54 -9.96 -5.47
CA ARG A 259 5.45 -10.35 -6.37
C ARG A 259 5.16 -11.85 -6.30
N TYR A 260 3.92 -12.22 -6.62
CA TYR A 260 3.50 -13.62 -6.63
C TYR A 260 3.64 -14.22 -8.04
N TRP A 261 4.16 -15.43 -8.09
CA TRP A 261 4.36 -16.21 -9.30
C TRP A 261 3.74 -17.58 -9.10
N PHE A 262 3.14 -18.15 -10.14
CA PHE A 262 2.71 -19.54 -10.13
C PHE A 262 3.42 -20.32 -11.24
N LYS A 263 3.61 -21.61 -11.00
CA LYS A 263 4.16 -22.52 -12.01
C LYS A 263 3.03 -22.97 -12.92
N GLU A 264 3.11 -22.61 -14.19
CA GLU A 264 2.24 -23.13 -15.22
C GLU A 264 2.90 -24.36 -15.85
N LYS A 265 2.12 -25.44 -16.00
CA LYS A 265 2.56 -26.67 -16.62
C LYS A 265 2.12 -26.67 -18.09
N THR A 266 3.07 -26.73 -18.99
CA THR A 266 2.84 -26.86 -20.43
C THR A 266 3.21 -28.26 -20.88
N LYS A 267 2.29 -28.97 -21.51
CA LYS A 267 2.59 -30.26 -22.16
C LYS A 267 3.23 -29.99 -23.52
N LEU A 268 4.36 -30.62 -23.76
CA LEU A 268 5.02 -30.66 -25.06
C LEU A 268 4.38 -31.75 -25.92
N ASN A 269 4.56 -31.63 -27.24
CA ASN A 269 4.03 -32.58 -28.22
C ASN A 269 4.55 -34.01 -28.04
N ASN A 270 5.71 -34.18 -27.38
CA ASN A 270 6.31 -35.47 -27.05
C ASN A 270 5.82 -36.07 -25.71
N GLY A 271 4.76 -35.51 -25.11
CA GLY A 271 4.20 -35.96 -23.84
C GLY A 271 4.94 -35.46 -22.58
N ASN A 272 6.13 -34.88 -22.74
CA ASN A 272 6.86 -34.28 -21.63
C ASN A 272 6.18 -33.00 -21.13
N CYS A 273 6.46 -32.61 -19.89
CA CYS A 273 5.90 -31.42 -19.28
C CYS A 273 7.01 -30.43 -18.92
N VAL A 274 6.88 -29.19 -19.38
CA VAL A 274 7.74 -28.08 -19.00
C VAL A 274 6.97 -27.17 -18.04
N TYR A 275 7.66 -26.65 -17.03
CA TYR A 275 7.10 -25.69 -16.10
C TYR A 275 7.65 -24.31 -16.42
N SER A 276 6.77 -23.34 -16.63
CA SER A 276 7.14 -21.93 -16.74
C SER A 276 6.61 -21.16 -15.55
N ASN A 277 7.32 -20.12 -15.11
CA ASN A 277 6.81 -19.23 -14.07
C ASN A 277 5.98 -18.13 -14.74
N ARG A 278 4.72 -17.96 -14.32
CA ARG A 278 3.88 -16.85 -14.74
C ARG A 278 3.59 -15.91 -13.58
N VAL A 279 3.56 -14.61 -13.90
CA VAL A 279 3.17 -13.56 -12.97
C VAL A 279 1.71 -13.76 -12.56
N CYS A 280 1.45 -13.76 -11.26
CA CYS A 280 0.09 -13.63 -10.73
C CYS A 280 -0.30 -12.15 -10.71
N LYS A 281 -0.95 -11.66 -11.78
CA LYS A 281 -1.40 -10.27 -11.84
C LYS A 281 -2.42 -9.99 -10.74
N ILE A 282 -2.23 -8.88 -10.02
CA ILE A 282 -3.09 -8.50 -8.91
C ILE A 282 -4.47 -8.10 -9.44
N LYS A 283 -5.50 -8.82 -9.01
CA LYS A 283 -6.89 -8.66 -9.46
C LYS A 283 -7.60 -7.52 -8.72
N ASP A 284 -8.71 -7.08 -9.29
CA ASP A 284 -9.63 -6.18 -8.61
C ASP A 284 -10.15 -6.79 -7.29
N GLY A 285 -10.35 -5.96 -6.26
CA GLY A 285 -10.62 -6.39 -4.88
C GLY A 285 -9.38 -6.72 -4.04
N ASN A 286 -8.20 -6.90 -4.63
CA ASN A 286 -6.95 -7.20 -3.90
C ASN A 286 -6.12 -5.95 -3.55
N GLY A 287 -6.74 -4.77 -3.54
CA GLY A 287 -6.06 -3.52 -3.14
C GLY A 287 -5.01 -3.00 -4.15
N ARG A 288 -5.28 -3.07 -5.47
CA ARG A 288 -4.36 -2.66 -6.55
C ARG A 288 -3.74 -1.26 -6.34
N ARG A 289 -4.58 -0.25 -6.06
CA ARG A 289 -4.15 1.14 -5.81
C ARG A 289 -3.21 1.25 -4.61
N LYS A 290 -3.59 0.61 -3.49
CA LYS A 290 -2.76 0.51 -2.29
C LYS A 290 -1.42 -0.18 -2.59
N LYS A 291 -1.42 -1.25 -3.39
CA LYS A 291 -0.18 -1.94 -3.74
C LYS A 291 0.75 -1.08 -4.60
N LEU A 292 0.23 -0.34 -5.58
CA LEU A 292 1.03 0.62 -6.37
C LEU A 292 1.67 1.66 -5.46
N PHE A 293 0.88 2.25 -4.55
CA PHE A 293 1.38 3.21 -3.58
C PHE A 293 2.50 2.62 -2.70
N LEU A 294 2.29 1.45 -2.09
CA LEU A 294 3.30 0.82 -1.25
C LEU A 294 4.55 0.41 -2.04
N ASN A 295 4.39 -0.05 -3.29
CA ASN A 295 5.51 -0.33 -4.18
C ASN A 295 6.28 0.94 -4.54
N ALA A 296 5.63 2.10 -4.63
CA ALA A 296 6.28 3.38 -4.84
C ALA A 296 7.11 3.78 -3.61
N ILE A 297 6.56 3.65 -2.39
CA ILE A 297 7.29 3.89 -1.14
C ILE A 297 8.54 3.00 -1.04
N VAL A 298 8.43 1.72 -1.39
CA VAL A 298 9.59 0.80 -1.40
C VAL A 298 10.63 1.22 -2.44
N ARG A 299 10.23 1.76 -3.60
CA ARG A 299 11.17 2.26 -4.61
C ARG A 299 11.91 3.50 -4.15
N LYS A 300 11.25 4.42 -3.44
CA LYS A 300 11.94 5.55 -2.80
C LYS A 300 12.93 5.09 -1.73
N TYR A 301 12.64 4.00 -1.03
CA TYR A 301 13.62 3.42 -0.09
C TYR A 301 14.82 2.79 -0.81
N ILE A 302 14.56 2.03 -1.89
CA ILE A 302 15.60 1.39 -2.72
C ILE A 302 16.48 2.45 -3.38
N TYR A 303 15.89 3.53 -3.90
CA TYR A 303 16.57 4.61 -4.57
C TYR A 303 16.07 5.96 -4.04
N PRO A 304 16.69 6.50 -2.97
CA PRO A 304 16.24 7.74 -2.31
C PRO A 304 16.28 8.98 -3.19
N GLN A 305 17.16 9.00 -4.19
CA GLN A 305 17.31 10.08 -5.16
C GLN A 305 16.44 9.87 -6.42
N ILE A 306 15.46 8.96 -6.36
CA ILE A 306 14.58 8.74 -7.51
C ILE A 306 13.81 10.02 -7.85
N GLU A 307 13.91 10.43 -9.11
CA GLU A 307 13.12 11.55 -9.64
C GLU A 307 11.67 11.13 -9.85
N PHE A 308 10.75 12.09 -9.83
CA PHE A 308 9.32 11.82 -9.90
C PHE A 308 8.92 11.06 -11.18
N GLU A 309 9.45 11.47 -12.33
CA GLU A 309 9.18 10.86 -13.63
C GLU A 309 9.65 9.42 -13.68
N HIS A 310 10.80 9.14 -13.07
CA HIS A 310 11.33 7.77 -12.94
C HIS A 310 10.43 6.92 -12.06
N LEU A 311 9.96 7.46 -10.92
CA LEU A 311 9.02 6.76 -10.05
C LEU A 311 7.70 6.47 -10.78
N LEU A 312 7.14 7.46 -11.48
CA LEU A 312 5.92 7.32 -12.28
C LEU A 312 6.11 6.28 -13.39
N HIS A 313 7.26 6.27 -14.06
CA HIS A 313 7.61 5.28 -15.08
C HIS A 313 7.67 3.85 -14.50
N CYS A 314 8.24 3.70 -13.32
CA CYS A 314 8.23 2.43 -12.61
C CYS A 314 6.81 1.96 -12.28
N LEU A 315 5.91 2.87 -11.90
CA LEU A 315 4.51 2.51 -11.64
C LEU A 315 3.72 2.20 -12.91
N ALA A 316 4.02 2.86 -14.04
CA ALA A 316 3.47 2.50 -15.35
C ALA A 316 3.85 1.08 -15.76
N ASN A 317 5.13 0.71 -15.58
CA ASN A 317 5.61 -0.67 -15.75
C ASN A 317 4.88 -1.63 -14.80
N GLU A 318 4.75 -1.26 -13.53
CA GLU A 318 4.08 -2.08 -12.52
C GLU A 318 2.60 -2.36 -12.89
N LEU A 319 1.89 -1.31 -13.33
CA LEU A 319 0.51 -1.40 -13.77
C LEU A 319 0.36 -2.30 -15.00
N TYR A 320 1.25 -2.18 -15.99
CA TYR A 320 1.17 -2.92 -17.25
C TYR A 320 1.48 -4.42 -17.07
N TYR A 321 2.59 -4.74 -16.40
CA TYR A 321 3.06 -6.13 -16.30
C TYR A 321 2.47 -6.90 -15.13
N TYR A 322 2.18 -6.25 -14.00
CA TYR A 322 1.92 -6.95 -12.73
C TYR A 322 0.53 -6.73 -12.15
N ILE A 323 -0.27 -5.84 -12.74
CA ILE A 323 -1.63 -5.56 -12.28
C ILE A 323 -2.64 -5.94 -13.36
N ASN A 324 -3.74 -6.56 -12.95
CA ASN A 324 -4.86 -6.78 -13.84
C ASN A 324 -5.74 -5.52 -13.86
N ASN A 325 -5.67 -4.79 -14.98
CA ASN A 325 -6.38 -3.52 -15.15
C ASN A 325 -7.66 -3.63 -15.98
N SER A 326 -8.24 -4.82 -16.12
CA SER A 326 -9.42 -5.03 -16.99
C SER A 326 -10.76 -4.63 -16.38
N LYS A 327 -10.92 -4.78 -15.05
CA LYS A 327 -12.11 -4.37 -14.29
C LYS A 327 -11.74 -3.21 -13.36
N ASP A 328 -12.60 -2.19 -13.25
CA ASP A 328 -12.33 -0.94 -12.51
C ASP A 328 -10.91 -0.42 -12.84
N PRO A 329 -10.68 0.04 -14.09
CA PRO A 329 -9.34 0.36 -14.53
C PRO A 329 -8.77 1.54 -13.74
N ILE A 330 -7.54 1.39 -13.27
CA ILE A 330 -6.73 2.50 -12.78
C ILE A 330 -6.40 3.36 -14.00
N SER A 331 -6.94 4.57 -14.01
CA SER A 331 -6.70 5.58 -15.03
C SER A 331 -5.28 6.16 -14.92
N LYS A 332 -4.81 6.83 -15.98
CA LYS A 332 -3.52 7.55 -15.94
C LYS A 332 -3.49 8.63 -14.87
N GLN A 333 -4.62 9.33 -14.66
CA GLN A 333 -4.73 10.32 -13.60
C GLN A 333 -4.56 9.68 -12.23
N GLU A 334 -5.27 8.58 -11.95
CA GLU A 334 -5.11 7.88 -10.68
C GLU A 334 -3.68 7.34 -10.48
N LEU A 335 -3.03 6.87 -11.54
CA LEU A 335 -1.64 6.41 -11.47
C LEU A 335 -0.68 7.57 -11.14
N TYR A 336 -0.88 8.73 -11.78
CA TYR A 336 -0.15 9.97 -11.50
C TYR A 336 -0.37 10.40 -10.04
N ASP A 337 -1.61 10.44 -9.58
CA ASP A 337 -1.96 10.82 -8.21
C ASP A 337 -1.33 9.86 -7.19
N ILE A 338 -1.30 8.55 -7.48
CA ILE A 338 -0.63 7.57 -6.62
C ILE A 338 0.87 7.85 -6.55
N ALA A 339 1.50 8.15 -7.69
CA ALA A 339 2.92 8.50 -7.74
C ALA A 339 3.20 9.77 -6.95
N GLU A 340 2.42 10.84 -7.16
CA GLU A 340 2.57 12.14 -6.50
C GLU A 340 2.42 12.00 -4.98
N ASN A 341 1.35 11.32 -4.55
CA ASN A 341 1.12 11.10 -3.13
C ASN A 341 2.25 10.29 -2.50
N ALA A 342 2.75 9.24 -3.16
CA ALA A 342 3.88 8.47 -2.63
C ALA A 342 5.20 9.25 -2.63
N TYR A 343 5.42 10.09 -3.66
CA TYR A 343 6.61 10.93 -3.79
C TYR A 343 6.71 11.95 -2.67
N ASN A 344 5.59 12.56 -2.30
CA ASN A 344 5.52 13.56 -1.23
C ASN A 344 5.36 12.96 0.18
N GLU A 345 5.12 11.66 0.30
CA GLU A 345 4.93 11.01 1.60
C GLU A 345 6.26 10.77 2.34
N ASN A 346 6.21 10.90 3.68
CA ASN A 346 7.32 10.54 4.55
C ASN A 346 7.48 9.01 4.61
N ILE A 347 8.62 8.52 4.13
CA ILE A 347 8.96 7.09 4.05
C ILE A 347 9.06 6.46 5.46
N ASP A 348 9.45 7.21 6.48
CA ASP A 348 9.67 6.70 7.84
C ASP A 348 8.41 6.12 8.47
N LYS A 349 7.24 6.64 8.08
CA LYS A 349 5.91 6.10 8.47
C LYS A 349 5.73 4.63 8.06
N TYR A 350 6.50 4.17 7.07
CA TYR A 350 6.43 2.83 6.50
C TYR A 350 7.65 1.96 6.86
N SER A 351 8.51 2.41 7.77
CA SER A 351 9.71 1.69 8.22
C SER A 351 9.44 0.23 8.62
N THR A 352 8.37 -0.06 9.35
CA THR A 352 7.98 -1.44 9.72
C THR A 352 7.67 -2.30 8.49
N MET A 353 6.95 -1.75 7.51
CA MET A 353 6.64 -2.45 6.25
C MET A 353 7.91 -2.66 5.42
N ILE A 354 8.80 -1.67 5.36
CA ILE A 354 10.08 -1.78 4.65
C ILE A 354 10.94 -2.87 5.27
N LYS A 355 11.05 -2.93 6.61
CA LYS A 355 11.75 -4.02 7.31
C LYS A 355 11.19 -5.41 6.95
N GLN A 356 9.87 -5.53 6.74
CA GLN A 356 9.26 -6.79 6.27
C GLN A 356 9.63 -7.12 4.81
N GLN A 357 10.03 -6.15 3.99
CA GLN A 357 10.58 -6.40 2.66
C GLN A 357 12.05 -6.86 2.70
N GLN A 358 12.79 -6.50 3.74
CA GLN A 358 14.22 -6.85 3.93
C GLN A 358 14.48 -8.27 4.45
N THR A 359 13.46 -9.14 4.50
CA THR A 359 13.54 -10.48 5.11
C THR A 359 14.26 -11.53 4.23
N GLU A 360 15.20 -11.12 3.38
CA GLU A 360 15.95 -12.07 2.56
C GLU A 360 16.89 -12.89 3.43
N LYS A 361 16.76 -14.22 3.37
CA LYS A 361 17.58 -15.14 4.18
C LYS A 361 18.86 -15.55 3.46
N ARG A 362 18.90 -15.38 2.14
CA ARG A 362 20.08 -15.69 1.33
C ARG A 362 21.16 -14.63 1.60
N LYS A 363 22.41 -15.08 1.72
CA LYS A 363 23.58 -14.19 1.82
C LYS A 363 24.12 -13.77 0.45
N TRP A 364 23.79 -14.53 -0.59
CA TRP A 364 24.25 -14.29 -1.95
C TRP A 364 23.30 -14.93 -2.97
N ILE A 365 23.37 -14.45 -4.22
CA ILE A 365 22.69 -15.01 -5.40
C ILE A 365 23.70 -15.27 -6.52
N ILE A 366 23.31 -16.06 -7.51
CA ILE A 366 24.16 -16.30 -8.69
C ILE A 366 24.15 -15.06 -9.57
N ASN A 367 25.32 -14.66 -10.07
CA ASN A 367 25.41 -13.64 -11.11
C ASN A 367 24.95 -14.24 -12.45
N PRO A 368 23.84 -13.76 -13.04
CA PRO A 368 23.39 -14.24 -14.34
C PRO A 368 24.38 -13.94 -15.47
N GLN A 369 25.11 -12.82 -15.40
CA GLN A 369 26.06 -12.42 -16.46
C GLN A 369 27.24 -13.39 -16.53
N TYR A 370 27.75 -13.85 -15.39
CA TYR A 370 28.75 -14.92 -15.34
C TYR A 370 28.25 -16.22 -15.99
N CYS A 371 26.99 -16.60 -15.73
CA CYS A 371 26.41 -17.78 -16.37
C CYS A 371 26.38 -17.64 -17.90
N ILE A 372 26.05 -16.44 -18.40
CA ILE A 372 25.99 -16.14 -19.83
C ILE A 372 27.39 -16.16 -20.45
N LYS A 373 28.34 -15.40 -19.91
CA LYS A 373 29.73 -15.28 -20.41
C LYS A 373 30.42 -16.63 -20.54
N TYR A 374 30.28 -17.48 -19.51
CA TYR A 374 30.95 -18.78 -19.46
C TYR A 374 30.08 -19.96 -19.93
N ASN A 375 28.86 -19.70 -20.41
CA ASN A 375 27.90 -20.71 -20.85
C ASN A 375 27.67 -21.83 -19.79
N LEU A 376 27.52 -21.43 -18.53
CA LEU A 376 27.33 -22.34 -17.39
C LEU A 376 25.91 -22.29 -16.86
N SER A 377 25.39 -23.45 -16.43
CA SER A 377 24.09 -23.48 -15.75
C SER A 377 24.20 -22.83 -14.36
N ALA A 378 23.15 -22.11 -13.94
CA ALA A 378 23.08 -21.52 -12.60
C ALA A 378 23.23 -22.56 -11.47
N LYS A 379 22.88 -23.84 -11.73
CA LYS A 379 23.09 -24.94 -10.78
C LYS A 379 24.58 -25.27 -10.63
N THR A 380 25.31 -25.32 -11.74
CA THR A 380 26.76 -25.57 -11.77
C THR A 380 27.51 -24.46 -11.02
N VAL A 381 27.22 -23.19 -11.36
CA VAL A 381 27.85 -22.04 -10.71
C VAL A 381 27.53 -22.02 -9.21
N ARG A 382 26.29 -22.33 -8.81
CA ARG A 382 25.91 -22.44 -7.39
C ARG A 382 26.74 -23.46 -6.62
N ASN A 383 26.99 -24.62 -7.20
CA ASN A 383 27.79 -25.65 -6.54
C ASN A 383 29.25 -25.22 -6.41
N MET A 384 29.81 -24.58 -7.44
CA MET A 384 31.15 -24.01 -7.42
C MET A 384 31.30 -22.94 -6.33
N VAL A 385 30.38 -21.97 -6.28
CA VAL A 385 30.39 -20.88 -5.28
C VAL A 385 30.22 -21.42 -3.86
N LYS A 386 29.30 -22.37 -3.65
CA LYS A 386 29.17 -23.06 -2.35
C LYS A 386 30.47 -23.74 -1.92
N GLY A 387 31.15 -24.39 -2.86
CA GLY A 387 32.45 -25.02 -2.62
C GLY A 387 33.49 -24.00 -2.16
N LYS A 388 33.64 -22.91 -2.91
CA LYS A 388 34.59 -21.82 -2.59
C LYS A 388 34.34 -21.22 -1.20
N ILE A 389 33.11 -20.78 -0.93
CA ILE A 389 32.73 -20.18 0.36
C ILE A 389 32.97 -21.15 1.53
N ASN A 390 32.62 -22.43 1.36
CA ASN A 390 32.87 -23.42 2.41
C ASN A 390 34.37 -23.63 2.65
N ASN A 391 35.19 -23.68 1.59
CA ASN A 391 36.63 -23.86 1.71
C ASN A 391 37.31 -22.65 2.37
N GLU A 392 36.87 -21.42 2.05
CA GLU A 392 37.33 -20.19 2.70
C GLU A 392 36.99 -20.17 4.19
N LEU A 393 35.75 -20.56 4.55
CA LEU A 393 35.34 -20.67 5.96
C LEU A 393 36.14 -21.75 6.71
N ILE A 394 36.44 -22.88 6.09
CA ILE A 394 37.33 -23.88 6.70
C ILE A 394 38.70 -23.26 6.94
N GLY A 395 39.31 -22.61 5.94
CA GLY A 395 40.62 -21.99 6.08
C GLY A 395 40.69 -20.93 7.19
N LEU A 396 39.65 -20.12 7.34
CA LEU A 396 39.59 -19.07 8.36
C LEU A 396 39.57 -19.61 9.79
N TYR A 397 38.90 -20.73 10.02
CA TYR A 397 38.66 -21.26 11.37
C TYR A 397 39.43 -22.55 11.69
N TYR A 398 40.15 -23.12 10.72
CA TYR A 398 40.93 -24.34 10.92
C TYR A 398 42.18 -24.03 11.74
N ASP A 399 42.33 -24.75 12.84
CA ASP A 399 43.43 -24.60 13.77
C ASP A 399 44.39 -25.79 13.63
N CYS A 400 45.56 -25.55 13.05
CA CYS A 400 46.58 -26.56 12.84
C CYS A 400 47.16 -27.15 14.14
N SER A 401 46.93 -26.51 15.29
CA SER A 401 47.34 -27.05 16.60
C SER A 401 46.36 -28.09 17.15
N LYS A 402 45.13 -28.14 16.60
CA LYS A 402 44.06 -29.04 17.02
C LYS A 402 43.96 -30.26 16.13
N SER A 403 43.55 -31.37 16.71
CA SER A 403 43.17 -32.54 15.94
C SER A 403 41.97 -32.25 15.04
N LEU A 404 41.78 -33.08 14.01
CA LEU A 404 40.63 -33.02 13.12
C LEU A 404 39.29 -33.10 13.87
N LYS A 405 39.23 -33.89 14.96
CA LYS A 405 38.03 -34.02 15.79
C LYS A 405 37.74 -32.74 16.57
N GLU A 406 38.76 -32.07 17.08
CA GLU A 406 38.64 -30.79 17.80
C GLU A 406 38.27 -29.64 16.86
N ASN A 407 38.83 -29.61 15.65
CA ASN A 407 38.41 -28.68 14.61
C ASN A 407 36.94 -28.88 14.22
N LEU A 408 36.48 -30.13 14.04
CA LEU A 408 35.06 -30.42 13.78
C LEU A 408 34.13 -29.94 14.92
N SER A 409 34.54 -30.10 16.19
CA SER A 409 33.82 -29.55 17.34
C SER A 409 33.76 -28.02 17.30
N THR A 410 34.87 -27.37 16.93
CA THR A 410 34.96 -25.90 16.80
C THR A 410 34.00 -25.41 15.71
N PHE A 411 33.99 -26.04 14.55
CA PHE A 411 33.05 -25.72 13.46
C PHE A 411 31.60 -25.90 13.90
N LYS A 412 31.29 -26.97 14.64
CA LYS A 412 29.94 -27.18 15.17
C LYS A 412 29.53 -26.08 16.15
N ALA A 413 30.44 -25.63 17.02
CA ALA A 413 30.19 -24.53 17.95
C ALA A 413 29.94 -23.20 17.21
N LEU A 414 30.62 -22.97 16.08
CA LEU A 414 30.41 -21.83 15.19
C LEU A 414 29.22 -21.99 14.22
N ASN A 415 28.42 -23.05 14.38
CA ASN A 415 27.28 -23.39 13.53
C ASN A 415 27.65 -23.59 12.04
N LEU A 416 28.90 -23.99 11.75
CA LEU A 416 29.40 -24.36 10.44
C LEU A 416 29.11 -25.83 10.14
N LYS A 417 28.41 -26.11 9.03
CA LYS A 417 28.03 -27.47 8.62
C LYS A 417 29.12 -28.14 7.78
N VAL A 418 30.27 -28.41 8.40
CA VAL A 418 31.39 -29.12 7.76
C VAL A 418 31.43 -30.57 8.22
N GLY A 419 31.30 -31.51 7.28
CA GLY A 419 31.40 -32.94 7.55
C GLY A 419 32.85 -33.42 7.58
N LYS A 420 33.09 -34.55 8.29
CA LYS A 420 34.41 -35.18 8.40
C LYS A 420 35.09 -35.34 7.04
N SER A 421 34.43 -35.99 6.08
CA SER A 421 35.00 -36.24 4.74
C SER A 421 35.44 -34.98 4.01
N LYS A 422 34.65 -33.89 4.12
CA LYS A 422 34.98 -32.61 3.47
C LYS A 422 36.22 -31.97 4.11
N LEU A 423 36.37 -32.08 5.42
CA LEU A 423 37.53 -31.56 6.11
C LEU A 423 38.81 -32.34 5.75
N TYR A 424 38.72 -33.67 5.61
CA TYR A 424 39.84 -34.48 5.12
C TYR A 424 40.24 -34.11 3.69
N GLU A 425 39.26 -33.94 2.81
CA GLU A 425 39.49 -33.50 1.42
C GLU A 425 40.17 -32.13 1.39
N TRP A 426 39.67 -31.17 2.16
CA TRP A 426 40.26 -29.83 2.25
C TRP A 426 41.70 -29.86 2.80
N CYS A 427 41.98 -30.65 3.83
CA CYS A 427 43.34 -30.80 4.35
C CYS A 427 44.27 -31.41 3.28
N LYS A 428 43.79 -32.42 2.53
CA LYS A 428 44.55 -33.04 1.43
C LYS A 428 44.84 -32.05 0.31
N GLU A 429 43.85 -31.28 -0.12
CA GLU A 429 43.98 -30.25 -1.16
C GLU A 429 44.98 -29.14 -0.77
N ASN A 430 45.07 -28.81 0.52
CA ASN A 430 45.96 -27.78 1.05
C ASN A 430 47.28 -28.32 1.64
N ASN A 431 47.58 -29.61 1.43
CA ASN A 431 48.78 -30.29 1.95
C ASN A 431 48.96 -30.20 3.49
N ILE A 432 47.85 -30.19 4.25
CA ILE A 432 47.84 -30.15 5.71
C ILE A 432 47.83 -31.58 6.27
N PRO A 433 48.79 -31.96 7.15
CA PRO A 433 48.81 -33.27 7.77
C PRO A 433 47.58 -33.51 8.66
N THR A 434 46.86 -34.60 8.41
CA THR A 434 45.63 -34.94 9.15
C THR A 434 45.88 -35.85 10.36
N ASN A 435 47.09 -36.42 10.46
CA ASN A 435 47.57 -37.20 11.59
C ASN A 435 48.77 -36.48 12.20
N ILE A 436 48.52 -35.58 13.15
CA ILE A 436 49.57 -35.09 14.03
C ILE A 436 49.91 -36.25 14.96
N LYS A 437 50.91 -37.06 14.62
CA LYS A 437 51.54 -37.94 15.61
C LYS A 437 52.10 -37.03 16.70
N ASN A 438 51.78 -37.31 17.96
CA ASN A 438 52.28 -36.65 19.17
C ASN A 438 53.80 -36.82 19.34
N ASN A 439 54.59 -36.38 18.36
CA ASN A 439 56.04 -36.34 18.45
C ASN A 439 56.45 -34.88 18.57
N GLN A 440 57.27 -34.56 19.56
CA GLN A 440 57.75 -33.20 19.84
C GLN A 440 58.44 -32.52 18.64
N SER A 441 58.81 -33.26 17.58
CA SER A 441 59.41 -32.70 16.35
C SER A 441 58.43 -32.04 15.38
N THR A 442 57.13 -32.34 15.41
CA THR A 442 56.13 -31.74 14.50
C THR A 442 55.69 -30.34 14.92
N LYS A 443 55.95 -29.91 16.16
CA LYS A 443 55.65 -28.53 16.63
C LYS A 443 56.45 -27.46 15.88
N ASN A 444 57.66 -27.78 15.41
CA ASN A 444 58.52 -26.82 14.70
C ASN A 444 58.13 -26.62 13.22
N THR A 445 57.42 -27.57 12.60
CA THR A 445 57.01 -27.46 11.19
C THR A 445 55.73 -26.63 11.01
N VAL A 446 54.86 -26.61 12.03
CA VAL A 446 53.60 -25.84 12.00
C VAL A 446 53.85 -24.32 12.16
N GLY A 447 54.93 -23.93 12.84
CA GLY A 447 55.33 -22.52 13.00
C GLY A 447 55.71 -21.82 11.69
N LEU A 448 56.10 -22.56 10.65
CA LEU A 448 56.45 -22.00 9.33
C LEU A 448 55.23 -21.72 8.43
N TYR A 449 54.08 -22.35 8.68
CA TYR A 449 52.85 -22.12 7.89
C TYR A 449 51.98 -20.97 8.42
N LEU A 450 52.27 -20.47 9.64
CA LEU A 450 51.49 -19.42 10.31
C LEU A 450 51.92 -17.99 9.96
N TYR A 451 53.00 -17.81 9.18
CA TYR A 451 53.45 -16.51 8.67
C TYR A 451 53.34 -16.44 7.14
N ASN A 452 52.11 -16.37 6.65
CA ASN A 452 51.86 -15.60 5.45
C ASN A 452 50.54 -14.85 5.68
N PRO A 453 50.60 -13.62 6.23
CA PRO A 453 49.39 -12.81 6.34
C PRO A 453 48.86 -12.59 4.93
N ILE A 454 47.60 -12.94 4.69
CA ILE A 454 46.86 -12.49 3.50
C ILE A 454 46.59 -10.99 3.71
N SER A 455 47.64 -10.19 3.53
CA SER A 455 47.56 -8.79 3.14
C SER A 455 47.71 -8.74 1.62
N ALA A 456 46.69 -9.21 0.92
CA ALA A 456 46.54 -9.01 -0.53
C ALA A 456 45.10 -9.41 -0.91
N ILE A 457 44.14 -8.51 -0.67
CA ILE A 457 43.05 -8.10 -1.58
C ILE A 457 42.53 -6.79 -0.95
N ALA A 458 43.34 -5.76 -1.06
CA ALA A 458 42.87 -4.41 -1.31
C ALA A 458 43.50 -4.06 -2.66
N GLY A 459 42.66 -4.14 -3.70
CA GLY A 459 42.95 -3.90 -5.10
C GLY A 459 41.62 -3.72 -5.79
#